data_AF-A0A560WAK4-F1
#
_entry.id   AF-A0A560WAK4-F1
#
_cell.length_a   1.000
_cell.length_b   1.000
_cell.length_c   1.000
_cell.angle_alpha   90.00
_cell.angle_beta   90.00
_cell.angle_gamma   90.00
#
_symmetry.space_group_name_H-M   'P 1'
#
loop_
_entity.id
_entity.type
_entity.pdbx_description
1 polymer ?
#
loop_
_entity_poly.entity_id
_entity_poly.type
_entity_poly.pdbx_seq_one_letter_code
_entity_poly.pdbx_strand_id
1 'polypeptide(L)' 'MTSEPGPTAPVATDATTTTDATPTETGDLVIDGALGELTALPAEDLDGILGAAESLHRTLQGRLSDLGE' A
#
# COMPACT_ATOMS: atom_id res chain seq x y z
N MET A 1 -46.56 25.16 2.69
CA MET A 1 -45.66 24.06 2.27
C MET A 1 -44.24 24.62 2.29
N THR A 2 -43.56 24.53 3.43
CA THR A 2 -42.13 24.87 3.52
C THR A 2 -41.38 23.56 3.38
N SER A 3 -40.67 23.38 2.28
CA SER A 3 -39.79 22.21 2.08
C SER A 3 -38.45 22.56 2.69
N GLU A 4 -38.14 21.90 3.80
CA GLU A 4 -36.81 21.92 4.42
C GLU A 4 -35.86 21.13 3.49
N PRO A 5 -34.69 21.68 3.10
CA PRO A 5 -33.70 20.90 2.38
C PRO A 5 -33.08 19.89 3.35
N GLY A 6 -33.26 18.60 3.09
CA GLY A 6 -32.66 17.53 3.88
C GLY A 6 -31.12 17.63 3.91
N PRO A 7 -30.47 17.11 4.97
CA PRO A 7 -29.02 17.14 5.07
C PRO A 7 -28.41 16.33 3.93
N THR A 8 -27.73 17.00 3.00
CA THR A 8 -26.85 16.38 2.02
C THR A 8 -25.83 15.54 2.78
N ALA A 9 -25.92 14.21 2.67
CA ALA A 9 -24.88 13.32 3.16
C ALA A 9 -23.54 13.77 2.56
N PRO A 10 -22.43 13.78 3.33
CA PRO A 10 -21.14 14.04 2.74
C PRO A 10 -20.93 12.97 1.67
N VAL A 11 -20.76 13.41 0.41
CA VAL A 11 -20.25 12.54 -0.64
C VAL A 11 -18.96 11.94 -0.08
N ALA A 12 -18.93 10.62 0.07
CA ALA A 12 -17.68 9.94 0.28
C ALA A 12 -16.87 10.23 -0.98
N THR A 13 -16.01 11.24 -0.90
CA THR A 13 -14.92 11.41 -1.85
C THR A 13 -14.23 10.06 -1.86
N ASP A 14 -14.44 9.30 -2.92
CA ASP A 14 -13.58 8.17 -3.25
C ASP A 14 -12.20 8.79 -3.33
N ALA A 15 -11.47 8.67 -2.22
CA ALA A 15 -10.12 9.15 -2.12
C ALA A 15 -9.32 8.15 -2.94
N THR A 16 -9.40 8.30 -4.27
CA THR A 16 -8.36 7.89 -5.19
C THR A 16 -7.16 8.77 -4.85
N THR A 17 -6.59 8.51 -3.68
CA THR A 17 -5.28 8.98 -3.30
C THR A 17 -4.39 8.19 -4.25
N THR A 18 -4.18 8.77 -5.43
CA THR A 18 -2.97 8.49 -6.18
C THR A 18 -1.88 8.99 -5.26
N THR A 19 -1.50 8.13 -4.31
CA THR A 19 -0.27 8.28 -3.56
C THR A 19 0.77 8.35 -4.65
N ASP A 20 1.30 9.56 -4.86
CA ASP A 20 2.55 9.74 -5.57
C ASP A 20 3.54 8.85 -4.82
N ALA A 21 3.69 7.62 -5.32
CA ALA A 21 4.44 6.56 -4.69
C ALA A 21 5.91 6.88 -4.94
N THR A 22 6.38 7.95 -4.28
CA THR A 22 7.79 8.10 -4.03
C THR A 22 8.24 6.79 -3.41
N PRO A 23 9.20 6.07 -4.03
CA PRO A 23 9.65 4.79 -3.53
C PRO A 23 10.09 5.01 -2.08
N THR A 24 9.44 4.32 -1.15
CA THR A 24 9.79 4.40 0.26
C THR A 24 11.16 3.77 0.41
N GLU A 25 12.17 4.59 0.70
CA GLU A 25 13.53 4.12 0.93
C GLU A 25 13.72 3.83 2.42
N THR A 26 13.88 2.56 2.73
CA THR A 26 14.02 2.04 4.10
C THR A 26 15.49 2.07 4.53
N GLY A 27 16.42 2.23 3.58
CA GLY A 27 17.86 2.13 3.81
C GLY A 27 18.36 0.68 3.89
N ASP A 28 17.49 -0.27 3.57
CA ASP A 28 17.82 -1.68 3.47
C ASP A 28 17.58 -2.15 2.04
N LEU A 29 18.67 -2.42 1.32
CA LEU A 29 18.63 -2.75 -0.11
C LEU A 29 17.73 -3.95 -0.44
N VAL A 30 17.56 -4.89 0.49
CA VAL A 30 16.71 -6.08 0.26
C VAL A 30 15.24 -5.70 0.40
N ILE A 31 14.90 -4.93 1.43
CA ILE A 31 13.53 -4.42 1.63
C ILE A 31 13.15 -3.46 0.50
N ASP A 32 14.06 -2.56 0.12
CA ASP A 32 13.84 -1.57 -0.93
C ASP A 32 13.68 -2.23 -2.31
N GLY A 33 14.45 -3.29 -2.57
CA GLY A 33 14.26 -4.13 -3.77
C GLY A 33 12.88 -4.78 -3.80
N ALA A 34 12.46 -5.41 -2.70
CA ALA A 34 11.14 -6.06 -2.61
C ALA A 34 9.97 -5.07 -2.70
N LEU A 35 10.10 -3.86 -2.13
CA LEU A 35 9.13 -2.78 -2.28
C LEU A 35 9.07 -2.27 -3.73
N GLY A 36 10.22 -2.17 -4.40
CA GLY A 36 10.30 -1.82 -5.82
C GLY A 36 9.57 -2.83 -6.70
N GLU A 37 9.77 -4.13 -6.47
CA GLU A 37 9.06 -5.20 -7.17
C GLU A 37 7.55 -5.12 -6.96
N LEU A 38 7.10 -4.91 -5.71
CA LEU A 38 5.68 -4.75 -5.39
C LEU A 38 5.05 -3.52 -6.08
N THR A 39 5.78 -2.41 -6.17
CA THR A 39 5.29 -1.17 -6.77
C THR A 39 5.32 -1.18 -8.29
N ALA A 40 6.17 -2.02 -8.90
CA ALA A 40 6.27 -2.15 -10.35
C ALA A 40 5.10 -2.94 -10.98
N LEU A 41 4.33 -3.65 -10.16
CA LEU A 41 3.20 -4.45 -10.63
C LEU A 41 1.98 -3.59 -10.95
N PRO A 42 1.23 -3.91 -12.03
CA PRO A 42 0.02 -3.18 -12.36
C PRO A 42 -1.06 -3.46 -11.31
N ALA A 43 -1.85 -2.45 -10.96
CA ALA A 43 -2.87 -2.54 -9.90
C ALA A 43 -3.95 -3.61 -10.15
N GLU A 44 -4.14 -4.03 -11.40
CA GLU A 44 -5.04 -5.10 -11.82
C GLU A 44 -4.47 -6.52 -11.63
N ASP A 45 -3.15 -6.67 -11.46
CA ASP A 45 -2.49 -7.97 -11.23
C ASP A 45 -2.46 -8.30 -9.74
N LEU A 46 -3.64 -8.63 -9.20
CA LEU A 46 -3.79 -8.93 -7.78
C LEU A 46 -2.99 -10.17 -7.33
N ASP A 47 -2.85 -11.16 -8.19
CA ASP A 47 -2.07 -12.37 -7.90
C ASP A 47 -0.57 -12.05 -7.83
N GLY A 48 -0.06 -11.24 -8.77
CA GLY A 48 1.29 -10.72 -8.73
C GLY A 48 1.56 -9.88 -7.48
N ILE A 49 0.64 -8.95 -7.16
CA ILE A 49 0.73 -8.08 -5.98
C ILE A 49 0.77 -8.92 -4.70
N LEU A 50 -0.08 -9.95 -4.60
CA LEU A 50 -0.11 -10.85 -3.45
C LEU A 50 1.22 -11.60 -3.29
N GLY A 51 1.76 -12.17 -4.37
CA GLY A 51 3.03 -12.89 -4.33
C GLY A 51 4.23 -12.00 -3.96
N ALA A 52 4.27 -10.78 -4.48
CA ALA A 52 5.30 -9.80 -4.12
C ALA A 52 5.16 -9.35 -2.65
N ALA A 53 3.94 -9.10 -2.19
CA ALA A 53 3.67 -8.71 -0.80
C ALA A 53 4.05 -9.83 0.20
N GLU A 54 3.79 -11.09 -0.12
CA GLU A 54 4.20 -12.24 0.70
C GLU A 54 5.72 -12.36 0.80
N SER A 55 6.43 -12.13 -0.31
CA SER A 55 7.88 -12.16 -0.36
C SER A 55 8.52 -11.03 0.46
N LEU A 56 7.96 -9.82 0.36
CA LEU A 56 8.34 -8.69 1.20
C LEU A 56 8.08 -9.01 2.68
N HIS A 57 6.91 -9.54 3.02
CA HIS A 57 6.57 -9.87 4.40
C HIS A 57 7.53 -10.90 5.01
N ARG A 58 7.90 -11.95 4.27
CA ARG A 58 8.90 -12.94 4.70
C ARG A 58 10.27 -12.30 4.94
N THR A 59 10.67 -11.36 4.08
CA THR A 59 11.91 -10.60 4.23
C THR A 59 11.91 -9.79 5.52
N LEU A 60 10.83 -9.05 5.77
CA LEU A 60 10.65 -8.25 6.98
C LEU A 60 10.67 -9.12 8.25
N GLN A 61 9.99 -10.28 8.23
CA GLN A 61 10.01 -11.23 9.35
C GLN A 61 11.41 -11.76 9.65
N GLY A 62 12.18 -12.10 8.60
CA GLY A 62 13.56 -12.56 8.75
C GLY A 62 14.45 -11.50 9.39
N ARG A 63 14.36 -10.25 8.91
CA ARG A 63 15.10 -9.12 9.49
C ARG A 63 14.69 -8.84 10.92
N LEU A 64 13.39 -8.83 11.23
CA LEU A 64 12.92 -8.60 12.60
C LEU A 64 13.42 -9.69 13.57
N SER A 65 13.50 -10.93 13.09
CA SER A 65 14.05 -12.05 13.88
C SER A 65 15.55 -11.86 14.15
N ASP A 66 16.31 -11.39 13.15
CA ASP A 66 17.74 -11.07 13.27
C ASP A 66 18.02 -9.92 14.25
N LEU A 67 17.13 -8.93 14.36
CA LEU A 67 17.23 -7.85 15.35
C LEU A 67 16.88 -8.27 16.80
N GLY A 68 16.24 -9.43 16.97
CA GLY A 68 15.77 -9.90 18.28
C GLY A 68 16.79 -10.72 19.07
N GLU A 69 17.91 -11.10 18.45
CA GLU A 69 19.05 -11.82 19.04
C GLU A 69 20.15 -10.85 19.50
#